data_AF-A0A5C6XNT2-F1
#
_entry.id   AF-A0A5C6XNT2-F1
#
_cell.length_a   1.000
_cell.length_b   1.000
_cell.length_c   1.000
_cell.angle_alpha   90.00
_cell.angle_beta   90.00
_cell.angle_gamma   90.00
#
_symmetry.space_group_name_H-M   'P 1'
#
loop_
_entity.id
_entity.type
_entity.pdbx_description
1 polymer ?
#
loop_
_entity_poly.entity_id
_entity_poly.type
_entity_poly.pdbx_seq_one_letter_code
_entity_poly.pdbx_strand_id
1 'polypeptide(L)'
;MKSIKMNSIKLFATALTVSSFMLVSCDNNKKEKTNVTKEILEIKDDINKEAAETEMKMEEDVKTRTYKMKDGTAIVYNLDAKGIAGFDDWSNFTIVNSELAQMRKSKFVTTSQRIKNMNFRMANLANTVPAWLKTEEVMEDVADVQKEYLELIEDPNASENEMKENLEELSEKFDDLKEELDEAVKEYTKINEDAIEEFNEEINKGKIDAALKEYNEEIKKLDEMLQKDK
;
A
#
# COMPACT_ATOMS: atom_id res chain seq x y z
N MET A 1 29.27 23.44 -42.01
CA MET A 1 29.76 22.23 -41.28
C MET A 1 29.72 22.56 -39.80
N LYS A 2 29.08 21.85 -38.87
CA LYS A 2 28.51 20.50 -38.85
C LYS A 2 27.25 20.50 -37.97
N SER A 3 26.25 19.75 -38.40
CA SER A 3 25.13 19.23 -37.61
C SER A 3 25.61 18.28 -36.50
N ILE A 4 24.97 18.33 -35.33
CA ILE A 4 25.03 17.28 -34.29
C ILE A 4 23.56 16.94 -33.99
N LYS A 5 22.95 16.05 -34.77
CA LYS A 5 22.70 14.61 -34.50
C LYS A 5 21.98 14.32 -33.17
N MET A 6 20.69 14.01 -33.30
CA MET A 6 19.87 13.20 -32.39
C MET A 6 20.64 11.95 -31.95
N ASN A 7 20.69 11.71 -30.64
CA ASN A 7 20.99 10.38 -30.12
C ASN A 7 19.68 9.68 -29.77
N SER A 8 19.42 8.66 -30.57
CA SER A 8 18.40 7.62 -30.42
C SER A 8 18.32 7.09 -28.98
N ILE A 9 17.13 7.17 -28.39
CA ILE A 9 16.73 6.30 -27.29
C ILE A 9 16.83 4.87 -27.82
N LYS A 10 17.78 4.10 -27.28
CA LYS A 10 17.95 2.70 -27.62
C LYS A 10 16.75 1.94 -27.07
N LEU A 11 15.85 1.54 -27.96
CA LEU A 11 14.84 0.52 -27.69
C LEU A 11 15.57 -0.74 -27.20
N PHE A 12 15.48 -1.03 -25.91
CA PHE A 12 15.87 -2.32 -25.37
C PHE A 12 14.85 -3.35 -25.87
N ALA A 13 15.28 -4.15 -26.84
CA ALA A 13 14.53 -5.33 -27.26
C ALA A 13 14.66 -6.39 -26.15
N THR A 14 13.80 -6.31 -25.15
CA THR A 14 13.69 -7.33 -24.11
C THR A 14 13.00 -8.54 -24.74
N ALA A 15 13.76 -9.62 -24.95
CA ALA A 15 13.20 -10.90 -25.35
C ALA A 15 12.35 -11.46 -24.20
N LEU A 16 11.04 -11.28 -24.27
CA LEU A 16 10.09 -11.79 -23.28
C LEU A 16 9.70 -13.24 -23.63
N THR A 17 10.02 -14.16 -22.72
CA THR A 17 9.47 -15.50 -22.71
C THR A 17 7.96 -15.42 -22.49
N VAL A 18 7.18 -15.85 -23.48
CA VAL A 18 5.71 -15.94 -23.39
C VAL A 18 5.35 -17.04 -22.40
N SER A 19 5.16 -16.68 -21.13
CA SER A 19 4.48 -17.56 -20.17
C SER A 19 2.98 -17.35 -20.33
N SER A 20 2.31 -18.27 -21.03
CA SER A 20 0.85 -18.34 -21.09
C SER A 20 0.29 -18.56 -19.68
N PHE A 21 -0.28 -17.52 -19.08
CA PHE A 21 -0.97 -17.65 -17.78
C PHE A 21 -2.40 -18.14 -18.02
N MET A 22 -2.68 -19.38 -17.63
CA MET A 22 -4.05 -19.86 -17.44
C MET A 22 -4.47 -19.54 -16.01
N LEU A 23 -5.47 -18.66 -15.85
CA LEU A 23 -6.14 -18.43 -14.57
C LEU A 23 -7.03 -19.63 -14.26
N VAL A 24 -6.62 -20.48 -13.30
CA VAL A 24 -7.50 -21.50 -12.72
C VAL A 24 -8.37 -20.82 -11.67
N SER A 25 -9.60 -20.47 -12.04
CA SER A 25 -10.65 -20.09 -11.09
C SER A 25 -11.18 -21.35 -10.41
N CYS A 26 -10.99 -21.46 -9.09
CA CYS A 26 -11.62 -22.50 -8.29
C CYS A 26 -13.11 -22.16 -8.06
N ASP A 27 -13.97 -22.75 -8.89
CA ASP A 27 -15.42 -22.75 -8.69
C ASP A 27 -15.77 -23.80 -7.61
N ASN A 28 -16.10 -23.35 -6.40
CA ASN A 28 -16.52 -24.23 -5.30
C ASN A 28 -18.04 -24.26 -5.21
N ASN A 29 -18.65 -25.28 -5.83
CA ASN A 29 -20.05 -25.61 -5.58
C ASN A 29 -20.31 -27.13 -5.53
N LYS A 30 -20.90 -27.53 -4.39
CA LYS A 30 -21.79 -28.68 -4.09
C LYS A 30 -21.24 -29.98 -3.42
N LYS A 31 -21.63 -30.10 -2.13
CA LYS A 31 -22.60 -31.07 -1.51
C LYS A 31 -22.09 -32.13 -0.50
N GLU A 32 -22.70 -32.05 0.70
CA GLU A 32 -23.06 -33.03 1.77
C GLU A 32 -22.99 -34.53 1.44
N LYS A 33 -22.82 -35.52 2.35
CA LYS A 33 -23.13 -35.74 3.79
C LYS A 33 -22.52 -37.10 4.21
N THR A 34 -22.24 -37.36 5.50
CA THR A 34 -22.67 -38.55 6.31
C THR A 34 -21.92 -38.63 7.67
N ASN A 35 -22.69 -38.81 8.75
CA ASN A 35 -22.27 -38.97 10.16
C ASN A 35 -21.85 -40.42 10.51
N VAL A 36 -21.05 -40.61 11.59
CA VAL A 36 -21.34 -41.45 12.80
C VAL A 36 -20.09 -41.60 13.72
N THR A 37 -20.11 -40.84 14.83
CA THR A 37 -19.98 -41.15 16.29
C THR A 37 -18.88 -41.99 16.99
N LYS A 38 -18.43 -41.44 18.15
CA LYS A 38 -17.80 -41.97 19.41
C LYS A 38 -16.26 -41.99 19.45
N GLU A 39 -15.53 -41.51 20.48
CA GLU A 39 -15.70 -41.40 21.95
C GLU A 39 -15.10 -40.06 22.47
N ILE A 40 -15.77 -39.27 23.33
CA ILE A 40 -15.75 -39.24 24.82
C ILE A 40 -14.34 -39.19 25.44
N LEU A 41 -13.99 -38.02 25.99
CA LEU A 41 -13.47 -37.88 27.36
C LEU A 41 -13.69 -36.43 27.84
N GLU A 42 -14.76 -36.24 28.60
CA GLU A 42 -15.00 -35.08 29.46
C GLU A 42 -14.16 -35.24 30.74
N ILE A 43 -13.51 -34.16 31.17
CA ILE A 43 -13.32 -33.87 32.60
C ILE A 43 -13.83 -32.44 32.81
N LYS A 44 -14.98 -32.33 33.45
CA LYS A 44 -15.45 -31.12 34.14
C LYS A 44 -14.99 -31.21 35.60
N ASP A 45 -14.57 -30.11 36.19
CA ASP A 45 -15.43 -29.45 37.19
C ASP A 45 -14.87 -28.08 37.60
N ASP A 46 -15.82 -27.14 37.63
CA ASP A 46 -15.74 -25.72 37.91
C ASP A 46 -15.34 -25.39 39.36
N ILE A 47 -14.59 -24.30 39.55
CA ILE A 47 -14.80 -23.36 40.67
C ILE A 47 -14.71 -21.90 40.16
N ASN A 48 -15.90 -21.35 39.93
CA ASN A 48 -16.39 -19.97 40.12
C ASN A 48 -15.44 -18.75 40.24
N LYS A 49 -15.76 -17.79 39.35
CA LYS A 49 -16.02 -16.34 39.55
C LYS A 49 -14.88 -15.32 39.65
N GLU A 50 -15.00 -14.38 38.70
CA GLU A 50 -14.69 -12.94 38.77
C GLU A 50 -13.23 -12.51 38.55
N ALA A 51 -12.86 -12.44 37.27
CA ALA A 51 -12.26 -11.24 36.68
C ALA A 51 -12.63 -11.23 35.17
N ALA A 52 -13.83 -10.73 34.89
CA ALA A 52 -14.15 -10.22 33.56
C ALA A 52 -13.22 -9.02 33.25
N GLU A 53 -13.04 -8.74 31.96
CA GLU A 53 -12.19 -7.68 31.40
C GLU A 53 -10.73 -8.09 31.16
N THR A 54 -10.54 -9.08 30.29
CA THR A 54 -9.47 -8.96 29.30
C THR A 54 -10.15 -8.68 27.97
N GLU A 55 -10.27 -7.40 27.63
CA GLU A 55 -10.44 -6.98 26.23
C GLU A 55 -9.29 -7.60 25.44
N MET A 56 -9.59 -8.72 24.78
CA MET A 56 -8.73 -9.27 23.75
C MET A 56 -8.82 -8.28 22.59
N LYS A 57 -7.94 -7.28 22.60
CA LYS A 57 -7.74 -6.34 21.49
C LYS A 57 -7.64 -7.16 20.22
N MET A 58 -8.61 -7.02 19.33
CA MET A 58 -8.43 -7.47 17.95
C MET A 58 -7.21 -6.71 17.42
N GLU A 59 -6.10 -7.42 17.22
CA GLU A 59 -5.11 -6.97 16.25
C GLU A 59 -5.88 -6.79 14.95
N GLU A 60 -5.90 -5.58 14.40
CA GLU A 60 -6.43 -5.35 13.06
C GLU A 60 -5.62 -6.26 12.13
N ASP A 61 -6.25 -7.31 11.60
CA ASP A 61 -5.61 -8.29 10.71
C ASP A 61 -5.01 -7.56 9.51
N VAL A 62 -3.69 -7.41 9.52
CA VAL A 62 -2.95 -6.85 8.38
C VAL A 62 -2.90 -7.89 7.27
N LYS A 63 -3.41 -7.55 6.09
CA LYS A 63 -3.47 -8.42 4.92
C LYS A 63 -2.52 -7.93 3.83
N THR A 64 -1.59 -8.80 3.44
CA THR A 64 -0.69 -8.53 2.30
C THR A 64 -1.41 -8.76 0.97
N ARG A 65 -1.21 -7.84 0.04
CA ARG A 65 -1.65 -7.88 -1.35
C ARG A 65 -0.42 -7.90 -2.25
N THR A 66 -0.53 -8.63 -3.36
CA THR A 66 0.52 -8.71 -4.37
C THR A 66 -0.12 -8.57 -5.74
N TYR A 67 0.31 -7.57 -6.50
CA TYR A 67 -0.08 -7.38 -7.88
C TYR A 67 1.11 -7.71 -8.79
N LYS A 68 0.95 -8.63 -9.73
CA LYS A 68 2.01 -9.05 -10.65
C LYS A 68 1.86 -8.32 -11.99
N MET A 69 2.94 -7.64 -12.38
CA MET A 69 3.04 -6.91 -13.63
C MET A 69 3.40 -7.86 -14.79
N LYS A 70 3.16 -7.39 -16.01
CA LYS A 70 3.48 -8.15 -17.23
C LYS A 70 4.98 -8.46 -17.39
N ASP A 71 5.84 -7.55 -16.95
CA ASP A 71 7.30 -7.71 -17.03
C ASP A 71 7.86 -8.66 -15.94
N GLY A 72 6.99 -9.22 -15.09
CA GLY A 72 7.35 -10.13 -14.01
C GLY A 72 7.67 -9.44 -12.69
N THR A 73 7.69 -8.10 -12.64
CA THR A 73 7.77 -7.35 -11.39
C THR A 73 6.46 -7.48 -10.60
N ALA A 74 6.49 -7.12 -9.32
CA ALA A 74 5.30 -7.13 -8.48
C ALA A 74 5.30 -5.96 -7.51
N ILE A 75 4.11 -5.42 -7.28
CA ILE A 75 3.83 -4.46 -6.22
C ILE A 75 3.32 -5.25 -5.01
N VAL A 76 3.90 -4.99 -3.85
CA VAL A 76 3.52 -5.62 -2.58
C VAL A 76 3.18 -4.56 -1.56
N TYR A 77 1.96 -4.63 -1.05
CA TYR A 77 1.43 -3.67 -0.08
C TYR A 77 0.54 -4.38 0.93
N ASN A 78 0.37 -3.76 2.09
CA ASN A 78 -0.36 -4.28 3.22
C ASN A 78 -1.59 -3.42 3.47
N LEU A 79 -2.69 -4.04 3.85
CA LEU A 79 -3.95 -3.38 4.19
C LEU A 79 -4.35 -3.70 5.63
N ASP A 80 -4.86 -2.71 6.34
CA ASP A 80 -5.55 -2.86 7.62
C ASP A 80 -7.00 -2.34 7.50
N ALA A 81 -7.73 -2.26 8.62
CA ALA A 81 -9.10 -1.76 8.64
C ALA A 81 -9.22 -0.28 8.24
N LYS A 82 -8.11 0.46 8.26
CA LYS A 82 -8.00 1.88 7.92
C LYS A 82 -7.36 2.12 6.55
N GLY A 83 -7.24 1.11 5.69
CA GLY A 83 -6.66 1.23 4.36
C GLY A 83 -5.20 0.78 4.29
N ILE A 84 -4.37 1.49 3.53
CA ILE A 84 -2.98 1.12 3.27
C ILE A 84 -2.16 1.14 4.57
N ALA A 85 -1.69 -0.03 5.00
CA ALA A 85 -0.88 -0.20 6.20
C ALA A 85 0.62 -0.11 5.94
N GLY A 86 1.06 -0.33 4.70
CA GLY A 86 2.47 -0.28 4.31
C GLY A 86 2.76 -0.81 2.92
N PHE A 87 3.97 -0.53 2.45
CA PHE A 87 4.53 -1.08 1.21
C PHE A 87 5.88 -1.73 1.48
N ASP A 88 6.23 -2.74 0.69
CA ASP A 88 7.55 -3.37 0.75
C ASP A 88 8.66 -2.44 0.22
N ASP A 89 8.35 -1.64 -0.81
CA ASP A 89 9.27 -0.69 -1.45
C ASP A 89 9.26 0.72 -0.83
N TRP A 90 8.44 0.96 0.22
CA TRP A 90 8.39 2.23 0.94
C TRP A 90 8.43 2.08 2.47
N SER A 91 9.55 1.58 2.97
CA SER A 91 9.73 1.30 4.41
C SER A 91 9.53 2.51 5.35
N ASN A 92 9.83 3.74 4.90
CA ASN A 92 9.64 4.92 5.74
C ASN A 92 8.16 5.15 6.06
N PHE A 93 7.28 5.07 5.05
CA PHE A 93 5.84 5.14 5.25
C PHE A 93 5.36 4.02 6.18
N THR A 94 5.73 2.76 5.89
CA THR A 94 5.30 1.59 6.68
C THR A 94 5.64 1.72 8.16
N ILE A 95 6.85 2.22 8.46
CA ILE A 95 7.31 2.37 9.84
C ILE A 95 6.61 3.56 10.51
N VAL A 96 6.47 4.70 9.84
CA VAL A 96 5.74 5.85 10.38
C VAL A 96 4.29 5.48 10.69
N ASN A 97 3.59 4.81 9.77
CA ASN A 97 2.21 4.34 9.99
C ASN A 97 2.12 3.46 11.25
N SER A 98 3.02 2.49 11.39
CA SER A 98 3.06 1.61 12.56
C SER A 98 3.30 2.37 13.86
N GLU A 99 4.24 3.32 13.86
CA GLU A 99 4.53 4.14 15.03
C GLU A 99 3.33 5.00 15.42
N LEU A 100 2.68 5.70 14.47
CA LEU A 100 1.48 6.50 14.73
C LEU A 100 0.33 5.64 15.26
N ALA A 101 0.09 4.47 14.65
CA ALA A 101 -0.92 3.53 15.12
C ALA A 101 -0.66 3.04 16.55
N GLN A 102 0.60 2.85 16.93
CA GLN A 102 0.97 2.48 18.30
C GLN A 102 0.87 3.66 19.27
N MET A 103 1.21 4.89 18.84
CA MET A 103 1.10 6.08 19.67
C MET A 103 -0.36 6.36 20.06
N ARG A 104 -1.29 6.24 19.10
CA ARG A 104 -2.75 6.32 19.33
C ARG A 104 -3.25 5.33 20.40
N LYS A 105 -2.57 4.20 20.59
CA LYS A 105 -2.90 3.15 21.57
C LYS A 105 -2.23 3.33 22.94
N SER A 106 -1.28 4.26 23.07
CA SER A 106 -0.40 4.41 24.25
C SER A 106 -0.77 5.62 25.13
N LYS A 107 -0.37 5.61 26.40
CA LYS A 107 -0.48 6.79 27.28
C LYS A 107 0.67 7.76 27.01
N PHE A 108 0.35 9.05 26.82
CA PHE A 108 1.20 10.13 26.26
C PHE A 108 2.60 10.32 26.87
N VAL A 109 2.84 9.84 28.09
CA VAL A 109 4.14 9.95 28.79
C VAL A 109 5.28 9.23 28.05
N THR A 110 4.96 8.31 27.14
CA THR A 110 5.96 7.56 26.34
C THR A 110 6.22 8.14 24.94
N THR A 111 5.53 9.21 24.54
CA THR A 111 5.47 9.63 23.13
C THR A 111 6.63 10.52 22.68
N SER A 112 7.13 11.45 23.51
CA SER A 112 8.11 12.45 23.03
C SER A 112 9.41 11.86 22.50
N GLN A 113 9.95 10.80 23.12
CA GLN A 113 11.14 10.11 22.58
C GLN A 113 10.81 9.33 21.31
N ARG A 114 9.62 8.71 21.23
CA ARG A 114 9.18 7.99 20.03
C ARG A 114 8.97 8.94 18.86
N ILE A 115 8.38 10.11 19.10
CA ILE A 115 8.22 11.19 18.13
C ILE A 115 9.59 11.58 17.57
N LYS A 116 10.58 11.85 18.44
CA LYS A 116 11.96 12.18 18.02
C LYS A 116 12.63 11.08 17.20
N ASN A 117 12.34 9.82 17.49
CA ASN A 117 12.89 8.69 16.73
C ASN A 117 12.34 8.61 15.30
N MET A 118 11.22 9.28 14.98
CA MET A 118 10.68 9.36 13.63
C MET A 118 11.33 10.45 12.77
N ASN A 119 12.14 11.36 13.34
CA ASN A 119 12.66 12.56 12.64
C ASN A 119 13.26 12.24 11.26
N PHE A 120 14.15 11.24 11.21
CA PHE A 120 14.81 10.85 9.98
C PHE A 120 13.84 10.31 8.92
N ARG A 121 12.81 9.58 9.35
CA ARG A 121 11.84 8.95 8.45
C ARG A 121 10.87 9.98 7.89
N MET A 122 10.33 10.83 8.76
CA MET A 122 9.45 11.93 8.36
C MET A 122 10.17 12.88 7.40
N ALA A 123 11.40 13.29 7.70
CA ALA A 123 12.19 14.15 6.81
C ALA A 123 12.48 13.51 5.43
N ASN A 124 12.50 12.18 5.34
CA ASN A 124 12.76 11.45 4.08
C ASN A 124 11.50 10.85 3.45
N LEU A 125 10.30 11.13 3.96
CA LEU A 125 9.06 10.53 3.49
C LEU A 125 8.89 10.77 1.97
N ALA A 126 8.91 12.04 1.55
CA ALA A 126 8.84 12.47 0.14
C ALA A 126 9.95 11.88 -0.75
N ASN A 127 11.19 11.84 -0.25
CA ASN A 127 12.34 11.35 -1.03
C ASN A 127 12.28 9.85 -1.31
N THR A 128 11.48 9.12 -0.55
CA THR A 128 11.39 7.66 -0.61
C THR A 128 10.07 7.15 -1.18
N VAL A 129 9.16 8.03 -1.59
CA VAL A 129 7.93 7.67 -2.31
C VAL A 129 8.32 6.87 -3.57
N PRO A 130 7.79 5.66 -3.78
CA PRO A 130 7.99 4.90 -5.01
C PRO A 130 7.55 5.70 -6.23
N ALA A 131 8.29 5.63 -7.33
CA ALA A 131 8.03 6.47 -8.52
C ALA A 131 6.61 6.32 -9.09
N TRP A 132 6.02 5.12 -8.96
CA TRP A 132 4.68 4.81 -9.44
C TRP A 132 3.55 5.35 -8.56
N LEU A 133 3.88 5.85 -7.35
CA LEU A 133 2.95 6.49 -6.41
C LEU A 133 3.10 8.02 -6.38
N LYS A 134 4.00 8.61 -7.18
CA LYS A 134 4.24 10.07 -7.18
C LYS A 134 3.17 10.82 -8.00
N THR A 135 1.91 10.66 -7.63
CA THR A 135 0.82 11.51 -8.11
C THR A 135 0.87 12.87 -7.40
N GLU A 136 0.17 13.87 -7.93
CA GLU A 136 0.07 15.20 -7.32
C GLU A 136 -0.50 15.10 -5.89
N GLU A 137 -1.66 14.48 -5.74
CA GLU A 137 -2.36 14.31 -4.45
C GLU A 137 -1.49 13.59 -3.41
N VAL A 138 -0.82 12.49 -3.78
CA VAL A 138 0.08 11.76 -2.86
C VAL A 138 1.25 12.64 -2.43
N MET A 139 1.80 13.47 -3.33
CA MET A 139 2.91 14.35 -3.00
C MET A 139 2.47 15.56 -2.16
N GLU A 140 1.25 16.06 -2.37
CA GLU A 140 0.61 17.08 -1.53
C GLU A 140 0.40 16.54 -0.10
N ASP A 141 -0.21 15.37 0.05
CA ASP A 141 -0.46 14.77 1.36
C ASP A 141 0.81 14.37 2.10
N VAL A 142 1.85 13.93 1.38
CA VAL A 142 3.17 13.72 1.99
C VAL A 142 3.73 15.03 2.53
N ALA A 143 3.53 16.16 1.83
CA ALA A 143 3.98 17.47 2.29
C ALA A 143 3.20 17.93 3.52
N ASP A 144 1.88 17.71 3.54
CA ASP A 144 1.01 17.97 4.70
C ASP A 144 1.43 17.17 5.92
N VAL A 145 1.66 15.86 5.78
CA VAL A 145 2.19 15.02 6.87
C VAL A 145 3.53 15.56 7.39
N GLN A 146 4.42 15.97 6.50
CA GLN A 146 5.71 16.53 6.89
C GLN A 146 5.56 17.87 7.63
N LYS A 147 4.61 18.72 7.21
CA LYS A 147 4.28 19.99 7.86
C LYS A 147 3.75 19.77 9.27
N GLU A 148 2.72 18.95 9.44
CA GLU A 148 2.13 18.70 10.77
C GLU A 148 3.12 18.00 11.71
N TYR A 149 4.02 17.17 11.17
CA TYR A 149 5.10 16.61 11.97
C TYR A 149 6.09 17.68 12.47
N LEU A 150 6.38 18.71 11.67
CA LEU A 150 7.23 19.82 12.11
C LEU A 150 6.56 20.63 13.22
N GLU A 151 5.25 20.89 13.11
CA GLU A 151 4.46 21.57 14.14
C GLU A 151 4.44 20.76 15.45
N LEU A 152 4.30 19.43 15.36
CA LEU A 152 4.39 18.52 16.52
C LEU A 152 5.73 18.59 17.27
N ILE A 153 6.84 18.89 16.58
CA ILE A 153 8.18 18.91 17.19
C ILE A 153 8.74 20.32 17.42
N GLU A 154 7.98 21.37 17.09
CA GLU A 154 8.44 22.76 17.17
C GLU A 154 8.68 23.20 18.62
N ASP A 155 7.72 22.92 19.52
CA ASP A 155 7.88 23.19 20.95
C ASP A 155 8.18 21.91 21.75
N PRO A 156 9.45 21.68 22.13
CA PRO A 156 9.83 20.52 22.94
C PRO A 156 9.30 20.56 24.38
N ASN A 157 8.74 21.70 24.82
CA ASN A 157 8.14 21.89 26.15
C ASN A 157 6.61 22.09 26.09
N ALA A 158 5.99 21.79 24.94
CA ALA A 158 4.54 21.84 24.78
C ALA A 158 3.81 21.11 25.91
N SER A 159 2.61 21.60 26.22
CA SER A 159 1.76 20.94 27.23
C SER A 159 1.33 19.54 26.76
N GLU A 160 0.91 18.67 27.69
CA GLU A 160 0.40 17.33 27.31
C GLU A 160 -0.82 17.42 26.39
N ASN A 161 -1.69 18.42 26.59
CA ASN A 161 -2.87 18.64 25.75
C ASN A 161 -2.48 19.09 24.33
N GLU A 162 -1.56 20.04 24.24
CA GLU A 162 -1.05 20.55 22.96
C GLU A 162 -0.32 19.46 22.17
N MET A 163 0.54 18.67 22.83
CA MET A 163 1.18 17.53 22.17
C MET A 163 0.18 16.45 21.73
N LYS A 164 -0.96 16.34 22.42
CA LYS A 164 -2.05 15.44 22.01
C LYS A 164 -2.80 15.98 20.80
N GLU A 165 -3.15 17.26 20.79
CA GLU A 165 -3.81 17.93 19.67
C GLU A 165 -2.93 17.84 18.41
N ASN A 166 -1.66 18.21 18.49
CA ASN A 166 -0.75 18.16 17.32
C ASN A 166 -0.51 16.71 16.83
N LEU A 167 -0.54 15.70 17.73
CA LEU A 167 -0.42 14.30 17.32
C LEU A 167 -1.70 13.79 16.64
N GLU A 168 -2.86 14.33 17.02
CA GLU A 168 -4.15 14.06 16.39
C GLU A 168 -4.19 14.68 14.99
N GLU A 169 -3.75 15.92 14.82
CA GLU A 169 -3.64 16.58 13.51
C GLU A 169 -2.66 15.84 12.56
N LEU A 170 -1.47 15.47 13.04
CA LEU A 170 -0.54 14.62 12.28
C LEU A 170 -1.17 13.27 11.91
N SER A 171 -1.95 12.70 12.83
CA SER A 171 -2.65 11.44 12.61
C SER A 171 -3.73 11.58 11.53
N GLU A 172 -4.46 12.68 11.48
CA GLU A 172 -5.47 12.97 10.46
C GLU A 172 -4.81 13.09 9.08
N LYS A 173 -3.76 13.90 8.94
CA LYS A 173 -3.02 14.02 7.67
C LYS A 173 -2.41 12.72 7.18
N PHE A 174 -2.03 11.83 8.10
CA PHE A 174 -1.54 10.51 7.72
C PHE A 174 -2.68 9.58 7.26
N ASP A 175 -3.88 9.73 7.79
CA ASP A 175 -5.05 8.98 7.34
C ASP A 175 -5.53 9.53 5.96
N ASP A 176 -5.43 10.84 5.69
CA ASP A 176 -5.66 11.45 4.37
C ASP A 176 -4.69 10.87 3.32
N LEU A 177 -3.38 10.87 3.62
CA LEU A 177 -2.37 10.25 2.76
C LEU A 177 -2.69 8.78 2.42
N LYS A 178 -3.27 8.03 3.38
CA LYS A 178 -3.65 6.63 3.15
C LYS A 178 -4.83 6.50 2.18
N GLU A 179 -5.73 7.46 2.15
CA GLU A 179 -6.84 7.53 1.19
C GLU A 179 -6.28 7.74 -0.22
N GLU A 180 -5.44 8.75 -0.41
CA GLU A 180 -4.81 9.05 -1.71
C GLU A 180 -3.93 7.90 -2.22
N LEU A 181 -3.25 7.19 -1.32
CA LEU A 181 -2.50 5.99 -1.67
C LEU A 181 -3.39 4.83 -2.12
N ASP A 182 -4.56 4.66 -1.52
CA ASP A 182 -5.52 3.63 -1.93
C ASP A 182 -6.08 3.94 -3.33
N GLU A 183 -6.37 5.22 -3.61
CA GLU A 183 -6.78 5.67 -4.95
C GLU A 183 -5.68 5.45 -5.99
N ALA A 184 -4.45 5.89 -5.71
CA ALA A 184 -3.31 5.72 -6.61
C ALA A 184 -3.01 4.24 -6.90
N VAL A 185 -3.08 3.37 -5.89
CA VAL A 185 -2.92 1.91 -6.08
C VAL A 185 -4.02 1.34 -6.96
N LYS A 186 -5.28 1.71 -6.73
CA LYS A 186 -6.41 1.25 -7.55
C LYS A 186 -6.28 1.68 -9.01
N GLU A 187 -5.95 2.95 -9.25
CA GLU A 187 -5.78 3.48 -10.60
C GLU A 187 -4.61 2.81 -11.32
N TYR A 188 -3.45 2.72 -10.67
CA TYR A 188 -2.25 2.08 -11.22
C TYR A 188 -2.49 0.62 -11.60
N THR A 189 -3.10 -0.16 -10.70
CA THR A 189 -3.36 -1.59 -10.92
C THR A 189 -4.41 -1.81 -12.01
N LYS A 190 -5.43 -0.94 -12.09
CA LYS A 190 -6.44 -1.00 -13.14
C LYS A 190 -5.86 -0.72 -14.52
N ILE A 191 -5.04 0.32 -14.68
CA ILE A 191 -4.38 0.63 -15.97
C ILE A 191 -3.55 -0.57 -16.45
N ASN A 192 -2.85 -1.25 -15.53
CA ASN A 192 -2.08 -2.44 -15.88
C ASN A 192 -2.96 -3.64 -16.22
N GLU A 193 -4.09 -3.82 -15.54
CA GLU A 193 -5.06 -4.87 -15.83
C GLU A 193 -5.63 -4.70 -17.23
N ASP A 194 -6.11 -3.49 -17.54
CA ASP A 194 -6.66 -3.12 -18.86
C ASP A 194 -5.60 -3.35 -19.97
N ALA A 195 -4.36 -2.88 -19.76
CA ALA A 195 -3.26 -3.09 -20.71
C ALA A 195 -2.96 -4.57 -20.96
N ILE A 196 -3.00 -5.40 -19.91
CA ILE A 196 -2.76 -6.85 -20.02
C ILE A 196 -3.93 -7.54 -20.72
N GLU A 197 -5.16 -7.14 -20.45
CA GLU A 197 -6.36 -7.66 -21.11
C GLU A 197 -6.30 -7.41 -22.62
N GLU A 198 -6.10 -6.16 -23.04
CA GLU A 198 -6.02 -5.79 -24.46
C GLU A 198 -4.87 -6.50 -25.18
N PHE A 199 -3.71 -6.61 -24.53
CA PHE A 199 -2.59 -7.39 -25.07
C PHE A 199 -2.98 -8.85 -25.32
N ASN A 200 -3.61 -9.50 -24.34
CA ASN A 200 -3.98 -10.90 -24.43
C ASN A 200 -5.05 -11.13 -25.52
N GLU A 201 -5.99 -10.19 -25.68
CA GLU A 201 -6.97 -10.25 -26.76
C GLU A 201 -6.34 -10.28 -28.15
N GLU A 202 -5.38 -9.38 -28.42
CA GLU A 202 -4.71 -9.31 -29.73
C GLU A 202 -3.73 -10.48 -29.95
N ILE A 203 -3.07 -10.98 -28.89
CA ILE A 203 -2.27 -12.21 -28.94
C ILE A 203 -3.15 -13.41 -29.30
N ASN A 204 -4.34 -13.54 -28.72
CA ASN A 204 -5.28 -14.62 -29.05
C ASN A 204 -5.76 -14.56 -30.51
N LYS A 205 -5.72 -13.37 -31.13
CA LYS A 205 -6.01 -13.16 -32.56
C LYS A 205 -4.77 -13.37 -33.46
N GLY A 206 -3.61 -13.71 -32.88
CA GLY A 206 -2.35 -13.89 -33.60
C GLY A 206 -1.68 -12.59 -34.06
N LYS A 207 -2.10 -11.44 -33.52
CA LYS A 207 -1.67 -10.11 -33.96
C LYS A 207 -0.68 -9.49 -32.97
N ILE A 208 0.56 -9.96 -33.02
CA ILE A 208 1.61 -9.58 -32.06
C ILE A 208 1.89 -8.06 -32.09
N ASP A 209 2.04 -7.47 -33.28
CA ASP A 209 2.34 -6.04 -33.41
C ASP A 209 1.21 -5.16 -32.87
N ALA A 210 -0.05 -5.57 -33.08
CA ALA A 210 -1.21 -4.87 -32.54
C ALA A 210 -1.24 -4.98 -31.00
N ALA A 211 -1.02 -6.19 -30.46
CA ALA A 211 -0.96 -6.41 -29.02
C ALA A 211 0.07 -5.50 -28.33
N LEU A 212 1.27 -5.39 -28.91
CA LEU A 212 2.31 -4.49 -28.39
C LEU A 212 1.91 -3.02 -28.49
N LYS A 213 1.18 -2.63 -29.53
CA LYS A 213 0.69 -1.26 -29.70
C LYS A 213 -0.34 -0.91 -28.62
N GLU A 214 -1.38 -1.72 -28.46
CA GLU A 214 -2.45 -1.49 -27.47
C GLU A 214 -1.87 -1.43 -26.05
N TYR A 215 -1.03 -2.40 -25.67
CA TYR A 215 -0.34 -2.39 -24.37
C TYR A 215 0.43 -1.09 -24.11
N ASN A 216 1.17 -0.60 -25.11
CA ASN A 216 1.93 0.64 -24.97
C ASN A 216 1.06 1.89 -25.02
N GLU A 217 -0.16 1.81 -25.57
CA GLU A 217 -1.13 2.90 -25.55
C GLU A 217 -1.77 3.01 -24.17
N GLU A 218 -2.14 1.88 -23.57
CA GLU A 218 -2.71 1.83 -22.22
C GLU A 218 -1.70 2.23 -21.13
N ILE A 219 -0.48 1.70 -21.17
CA ILE A 219 0.55 2.00 -20.16
C ILE A 219 0.95 3.48 -20.13
N LYS A 220 0.75 4.25 -21.22
CA LYS A 220 0.97 5.70 -21.20
C LYS A 220 0.04 6.45 -20.25
N LYS A 221 -1.12 5.89 -19.91
CA LYS A 221 -2.03 6.48 -18.92
C LYS A 221 -1.38 6.58 -17.54
N LEU A 222 -0.38 5.72 -17.25
CA LEU A 222 0.43 5.85 -16.04
C LEU A 222 1.21 7.17 -16.00
N ASP A 223 1.73 7.63 -17.14
CA ASP A 223 2.42 8.93 -17.21
C ASP A 223 1.43 10.07 -16.94
N GLU A 224 0.18 9.96 -17.38
CA GLU A 224 -0.87 10.96 -17.14
C GLU A 224 -1.24 11.04 -15.66
N MET A 225 -1.33 9.90 -14.97
CA MET A 225 -1.55 9.82 -13.52
C MET A 225 -0.44 10.52 -12.72
N LEU A 226 0.80 10.46 -13.22
CA LEU A 226 1.98 11.06 -12.58
C LEU A 226 2.22 12.54 -12.97
N GLN A 227 1.54 13.06 -13.99
CA GLN A 227 1.79 14.39 -14.59
C GLN A 227 0.66 15.40 -14.35
N LYS A 228 -0.22 15.23 -13.36
CA LYS A 228 -1.34 16.17 -13.16
C LYS A 228 -0.94 17.64 -12.88
N ASP A 229 0.36 17.95 -12.75
CA ASP A 229 0.91 19.29 -12.91
C ASP A 229 0.97 19.78 -14.38
N LYS A 230 -0.02 20.58 -14.80
CA LYS A 230 0.15 21.63 -15.82
C LYS A 230 -0.65 22.90 -15.55
#